data_AF-A0A3S5YDY2-F1
#
_entry.id   AF-A0A3S5YDY2-F1
#
_cell.length_a   1.000
_cell.length_b   1.000
_cell.length_c   1.000
_cell.angle_alpha   90.00
_cell.angle_beta   90.00
_cell.angle_gamma   90.00
#
_symmetry.space_group_name_H-M   'P 1'
#
loop_
_entity.id
_entity.type
_entity.pdbx_description
1 polymer ?
#
loop_
_entity_poly.entity_id
_entity_poly.type
_entity_poly.pdbx_seq_one_letter_code
_entity_poly.pdbx_strand_id
1 'polypeptide(L)'
;DVRLSERFPIIRKLRAHYPVATLCHVFGVHRSSYKYRENRPEKPDGRRAVLRSQVLELHNISHGSAGARSIATMATLRGFRTGRWLAGRLMKEPGLVSCQQPAHRYKRGGHEHIAIPNHPERQFAVTE
;
A
#
# COMPACT_ATOMS: atom_id res chain seq x y z
N ASP A 1 14.15 -1.47 19.83
CA ASP A 1 14.51 -1.59 21.26
C ASP A 1 13.70 -2.73 21.90
N VAL A 2 14.33 -3.87 22.10
CA VAL A 2 13.68 -5.13 22.53
C VAL A 2 13.15 -5.03 23.97
N ARG A 3 13.73 -4.15 24.79
CA ARG A 3 13.39 -3.99 26.22
C ARG A 3 11.99 -3.45 26.48
N LEU A 4 11.39 -2.72 25.53
CA LEU A 4 10.05 -2.18 25.71
C LEU A 4 8.97 -3.28 25.61
N SER A 5 9.23 -4.37 24.87
CA SER A 5 8.25 -5.42 24.65
C SER A 5 7.97 -6.24 25.92
N GLU A 6 8.97 -6.38 26.79
CA GLU A 6 8.95 -7.16 28.03
C GLU A 6 8.33 -6.40 29.21
N ARG A 7 8.42 -5.05 29.21
CA ARG A 7 7.87 -4.20 30.29
C ARG A 7 6.35 -4.26 30.39
N PHE A 8 5.64 -4.22 29.26
CA PHE A 8 4.16 -4.21 29.27
C PHE A 8 3.55 -5.51 29.84
N PRO A 9 4.03 -6.71 29.49
CA PRO A 9 3.61 -7.96 30.15
C PRO A 9 3.78 -7.93 31.67
N ILE A 10 4.89 -7.39 32.18
CA ILE A 10 5.16 -7.29 33.62
C ILE A 10 4.17 -6.32 34.28
N ILE A 11 3.98 -5.13 33.71
CA ILE A 11 2.96 -4.17 34.19
C ILE A 11 1.57 -4.82 34.18
N ARG A 12 1.23 -5.57 33.13
CA ARG A 12 -0.08 -6.26 33.01
C ARG A 12 -0.28 -7.31 34.12
N LYS A 13 0.77 -8.03 34.53
CA LYS A 13 0.70 -9.00 35.64
C LYS A 13 0.57 -8.30 37.00
N LEU A 14 1.32 -7.22 37.22
CA LEU A 14 1.38 -6.50 38.50
C LEU A 14 0.20 -5.54 38.73
N ARG A 15 -0.59 -5.21 37.69
CA ARG A 15 -1.72 -4.26 37.79
C ARG A 15 -2.80 -4.68 38.79
N ALA A 16 -2.85 -5.95 39.18
CA ALA A 16 -3.78 -6.45 40.19
C ALA A 16 -3.42 -5.99 41.62
N HIS A 17 -2.15 -5.68 41.86
CA HIS A 17 -1.63 -5.33 43.19
C HIS A 17 -1.22 -3.85 43.30
N TYR A 18 -0.85 -3.21 42.18
CA TYR A 18 -0.32 -1.85 42.18
C TYR A 18 -1.00 -0.96 41.14
N PRO A 19 -1.12 0.36 41.39
CA PRO A 19 -1.64 1.30 40.41
C PRO A 19 -0.80 1.30 39.12
N VAL A 20 -1.47 1.21 37.97
CA VAL A 20 -0.83 1.21 36.65
C VAL A 20 0.03 2.46 36.42
N ALA A 21 -0.36 3.61 36.97
CA ALA A 21 0.42 4.85 36.86
C ALA A 21 1.81 4.71 37.52
N THR A 22 1.86 4.13 38.73
CA THR A 22 3.10 3.87 39.47
C THR A 22 3.97 2.87 38.73
N LEU A 23 3.38 1.76 38.25
CA LEU A 23 4.11 0.76 37.47
C LEU A 23 4.69 1.39 36.18
N CYS A 24 3.91 2.18 35.45
CA CYS A 24 4.38 2.89 34.26
C CYS A 24 5.58 3.79 34.58
N HIS A 25 5.53 4.54 35.68
CA HIS A 25 6.63 5.38 36.13
C HIS A 25 7.90 4.56 36.45
N VAL A 26 7.78 3.51 37.27
CA VAL A 26 8.90 2.63 37.66
C VAL A 26 9.56 1.96 36.45
N PHE A 27 8.77 1.49 35.49
CA PHE A 27 9.29 0.85 34.28
C PHE A 27 9.69 1.84 33.17
N GLY A 28 9.60 3.15 33.42
CA GLY A 28 9.94 4.19 32.44
C GLY A 28 9.09 4.12 31.17
N VAL A 29 7.82 3.77 31.31
CA VAL A 29 6.85 3.65 30.21
C VAL A 29 5.82 4.77 30.36
N HIS A 30 5.49 5.46 29.27
CA HIS A 30 4.44 6.47 29.31
C HIS A 30 3.06 5.81 29.45
N ARG A 31 2.18 6.36 30.30
CA ARG A 31 0.85 5.80 30.58
C ARG A 31 0.00 5.67 29.31
N SER A 32 0.13 6.61 28.37
CA SER A 32 -0.56 6.54 27.07
C SER A 32 -0.07 5.38 26.21
N SER A 33 1.23 5.07 26.22
CA SER A 33 1.80 3.92 25.50
C SER A 33 1.31 2.59 26.06
N TYR A 34 1.21 2.48 27.40
CA TYR A 34 0.62 1.30 28.04
C TYR A 34 -0.84 1.14 27.64
N LYS A 35 -1.64 2.20 27.75
CA LYS A 35 -3.06 2.16 27.37
C LYS A 35 -3.30 1.89 25.89
N TYR A 36 -2.50 2.50 25.01
CA TYR A 36 -2.56 2.21 23.57
C TYR A 36 -2.29 0.73 23.28
N ARG A 37 -1.30 0.12 23.96
CA ARG A 37 -0.97 -1.29 23.78
C ARG A 37 -1.98 -2.23 24.42
N GLU A 38 -2.50 -1.89 25.59
CA GLU A 38 -3.56 -2.65 26.28
C GLU A 38 -4.88 -2.66 25.49
N ASN A 39 -5.23 -1.53 24.87
CA ASN A 39 -6.42 -1.39 24.04
C ASN A 39 -6.23 -1.91 22.61
N ARG A 40 -5.03 -2.36 22.25
CA ARG A 40 -4.76 -2.91 20.91
C ARG A 40 -5.48 -4.25 20.79
N PRO A 41 -6.30 -4.47 19.76
CA PRO A 41 -6.93 -5.76 19.54
C PRO A 41 -5.85 -6.84 19.35
N GLU A 42 -6.01 -7.96 20.03
CA GLU A 42 -5.10 -9.10 19.97
C GLU A 42 -5.16 -9.79 18.60
N LYS A 43 -6.35 -9.82 17.99
CA LYS A 43 -6.58 -10.39 16.67
C LYS A 43 -6.47 -9.33 15.58
N PRO A 44 -5.84 -9.65 14.42
CA PRO A 44 -5.85 -8.77 13.27
C PRO A 44 -7.29 -8.55 12.79
N ASP A 45 -7.57 -7.36 12.28
CA ASP A 45 -8.88 -7.00 11.72
C ASP A 45 -9.20 -7.88 10.49
N GLY A 46 -10.15 -8.80 10.66
CA GLY A 46 -10.57 -9.72 9.59
C GLY A 46 -11.11 -9.02 8.36
N ARG A 47 -11.83 -7.89 8.52
CA ARG A 47 -12.32 -7.09 7.38
C ARG A 47 -11.14 -6.52 6.60
N ARG A 48 -10.10 -6.07 7.29
CA ARG A 48 -8.88 -5.57 6.66
C ARG A 48 -8.10 -6.69 5.96
N ALA A 49 -8.10 -7.90 6.50
CA ALA A 49 -7.50 -9.05 5.82
C ALA A 49 -8.20 -9.36 4.49
N VAL A 50 -9.54 -9.33 4.46
CA VAL A 50 -10.33 -9.51 3.23
C VAL A 50 -10.00 -8.40 2.20
N LEU A 51 -9.98 -7.14 2.63
CA LEU A 51 -9.64 -6.02 1.74
C LEU A 51 -8.21 -6.13 1.19
N ARG A 52 -7.25 -6.58 2.00
CA ARG A 52 -5.87 -6.84 1.52
C ARG A 52 -5.84 -7.91 0.45
N SER A 53 -6.54 -9.02 0.67
CA SER A 53 -6.62 -10.12 -0.30
C SER A 53 -7.16 -9.64 -1.65
N GLN A 54 -8.19 -8.78 -1.62
CA GLN A 54 -8.78 -8.22 -2.84
C GLN A 54 -7.83 -7.25 -3.55
N VAL A 55 -7.12 -6.40 -2.80
CA VAL A 55 -6.12 -5.49 -3.39
C VAL A 55 -4.99 -6.28 -4.05
N LEU A 56 -4.54 -7.37 -3.44
CA LEU A 56 -3.55 -8.28 -4.02
C LEU A 56 -4.07 -8.91 -5.32
N GLU A 57 -5.30 -9.45 -5.30
CA GLU A 57 -5.93 -10.03 -6.47
C GLU A 57 -6.05 -9.02 -7.63
N LEU A 58 -6.52 -7.81 -7.34
CA LEU A 58 -6.67 -6.74 -8.32
C LEU A 58 -5.33 -6.29 -8.92
N HIS A 59 -4.29 -6.21 -8.09
CA HIS A 59 -2.94 -5.90 -8.55
C HIS A 59 -2.40 -7.01 -9.45
N ASN A 60 -2.62 -8.28 -9.09
CA ASN A 60 -2.23 -9.43 -9.91
C ASN A 60 -2.95 -9.45 -11.26
N ILE A 61 -4.25 -9.15 -11.29
CA ILE A 61 -5.04 -9.05 -12.54
C ILE A 61 -4.51 -7.96 -13.45
N SER A 62 -4.00 -6.87 -12.88
CA SER A 62 -3.36 -5.80 -13.64
C SER A 62 -1.92 -6.10 -14.05
N HIS A 63 -1.41 -7.30 -13.77
CA HIS A 63 0.00 -7.68 -13.93
C HIS A 63 0.96 -6.67 -13.27
N GLY A 64 0.56 -6.17 -12.11
CA GLY A 64 1.33 -5.20 -11.32
C GLY A 64 1.28 -3.75 -11.80
N SER A 65 0.57 -3.43 -12.88
CA SER A 65 0.46 -2.06 -13.39
C SER A 65 -0.46 -1.18 -12.54
N ALA A 66 -1.49 -1.73 -11.88
CA ALA A 66 -2.49 -0.93 -11.19
C ALA A 66 -1.93 -0.22 -9.95
N GLY A 67 -1.99 1.12 -9.99
CA GLY A 67 -1.76 1.96 -8.82
C GLY A 67 -3.01 2.13 -7.94
N ALA A 68 -2.86 2.83 -6.82
CA ALA A 68 -3.92 3.01 -5.83
C ALA A 68 -5.23 3.57 -6.39
N ARG A 69 -5.16 4.42 -7.43
CA ARG A 69 -6.34 4.98 -8.10
C ARG A 69 -7.05 3.92 -8.94
N SER A 70 -6.30 3.18 -9.77
CA SER A 70 -6.84 2.08 -10.58
C SER A 70 -7.42 0.98 -9.70
N ILE A 71 -6.72 0.57 -8.64
CA ILE A 71 -7.23 -0.42 -7.69
C ILE A 71 -8.50 0.07 -7.00
N ALA A 72 -8.58 1.33 -6.57
CA ALA A 72 -9.82 1.88 -5.99
C ALA A 72 -10.99 1.81 -6.97
N THR A 73 -10.77 2.15 -8.25
CA THR A 73 -11.78 2.03 -9.30
C THR A 73 -12.19 0.57 -9.52
N MET A 74 -11.22 -0.34 -9.68
CA MET A 74 -11.49 -1.77 -9.88
C MET A 74 -12.24 -2.38 -8.68
N ALA A 75 -11.84 -2.03 -7.46
CA ALA A 75 -12.51 -2.48 -6.23
C ALA A 75 -13.95 -1.98 -6.17
N THR A 76 -14.19 -0.70 -6.52
CA THR A 76 -15.53 -0.11 -6.55
C THR A 76 -16.41 -0.79 -7.60
N LEU A 77 -15.87 -1.10 -8.78
CA LEU A 77 -16.57 -1.86 -9.82
C LEU A 77 -16.94 -3.28 -9.37
N ARG A 78 -16.14 -3.88 -8.48
CA ARG A 78 -16.44 -5.17 -7.85
C ARG A 78 -17.35 -5.08 -6.62
N GLY A 79 -17.88 -3.91 -6.30
CA GLY A 79 -18.79 -3.69 -5.17
C GLY A 79 -18.10 -3.38 -3.83
N PHE A 80 -16.77 -3.25 -3.80
CA PHE A 80 -16.04 -2.87 -2.58
C PHE A 80 -15.83 -1.36 -2.52
N ARG A 81 -16.43 -0.71 -1.53
CA ARG A 81 -16.26 0.73 -1.28
C ARG A 81 -14.85 1.03 -0.76
N THR A 82 -13.90 1.16 -1.67
CA THR A 82 -12.49 1.44 -1.36
C THR A 82 -12.05 2.75 -2.00
N GLY A 83 -11.83 3.79 -1.19
CA GLY A 83 -11.29 5.06 -1.67
C GLY A 83 -9.79 4.99 -1.99
N ARG A 84 -9.27 5.95 -2.77
CA ARG A 84 -7.85 6.01 -3.19
C ARG A 84 -6.85 5.89 -2.04
N TRP A 85 -7.16 6.50 -0.90
CA TRP A 85 -6.27 6.54 0.27
C TRP A 85 -6.24 5.20 0.99
N LEU A 86 -7.40 4.54 1.09
CA LEU A 86 -7.50 3.20 1.64
C LEU A 86 -6.79 2.20 0.75
N ALA A 87 -7.04 2.23 -0.57
CA ALA A 87 -6.35 1.39 -1.54
C ALA A 87 -4.83 1.56 -1.45
N GLY A 88 -4.33 2.80 -1.44
CA GLY A 88 -2.89 3.06 -1.30
C GLY A 88 -2.30 2.57 0.02
N ARG A 89 -3.04 2.66 1.13
CA ARG A 89 -2.60 2.10 2.42
C ARG A 89 -2.56 0.57 2.38
N LEU A 90 -3.58 -0.06 1.79
CA LEU A 90 -3.67 -1.51 1.64
C LEU A 90 -2.62 -2.08 0.66
N MET A 91 -2.20 -1.31 -0.35
CA MET A 91 -1.08 -1.67 -1.22
C MET A 91 0.26 -1.62 -0.48
N LYS A 92 0.49 -0.60 0.34
CA LYS A 92 1.75 -0.41 1.06
C LYS A 92 2.01 -1.50 2.10
N GLU A 93 0.97 -2.05 2.72
CA GLU A 93 1.10 -3.07 3.77
C GLU A 93 1.84 -4.35 3.30
N PRO A 94 1.49 -4.96 2.16
CA PRO A 94 2.27 -6.01 1.51
C PRO A 94 3.39 -5.51 0.60
N GLY A 95 3.63 -4.20 0.49
CA GLY A 95 4.71 -3.65 -0.33
C GLY A 95 4.43 -3.60 -1.84
N LEU A 96 3.16 -3.57 -2.26
CA LEU A 96 2.80 -3.47 -3.67
C LEU A 96 3.11 -2.07 -4.21
N VAL A 97 3.78 -2.05 -5.35
CA VAL A 97 4.10 -0.85 -6.12
C VAL A 97 3.51 -1.00 -7.52
N SER A 98 3.06 0.11 -8.11
CA SER A 98 2.64 0.12 -9.50
C SER A 98 3.87 0.08 -10.39
N CYS A 99 3.93 -0.93 -11.25
CA CYS A 99 4.94 -1.08 -12.30
C CYS A 99 4.54 -0.37 -13.60
N GLN A 100 3.53 0.51 -13.56
CA GLN A 100 3.09 1.24 -14.74
C GLN A 100 4.24 2.10 -15.26
N GLN A 101 4.63 1.86 -16.51
CA GLN A 101 5.65 2.67 -17.16
C GLN A 101 5.13 4.11 -17.31
N PRO A 102 5.91 5.13 -16.90
CA PRO A 102 5.57 6.52 -17.18
C PRO A 102 5.37 6.73 -18.67
N ALA A 103 4.36 7.52 -19.04
CA ALA A 103 4.21 7.94 -20.42
C ALA A 103 5.46 8.71 -20.85
N HIS A 104 5.89 8.50 -22.10
CA HIS A 104 7.02 9.23 -22.65
C HIS A 104 6.71 10.74 -22.66
N ARG A 105 7.67 11.56 -22.23
CA ARG A 105 7.48 13.03 -22.07
C ARG A 105 7.10 13.71 -23.39
N TYR A 106 7.61 13.20 -24.49
CA TYR A 106 7.33 13.71 -25.83
C TYR A 106 6.37 12.77 -26.56
N LYS A 107 5.56 13.32 -27.47
CA LYS A 107 4.77 12.51 -28.38
C LYS A 107 5.73 11.61 -29.17
N ARG A 108 5.56 10.28 -29.11
CA ARG A 108 6.21 9.40 -30.09
C ARG A 108 5.60 9.77 -31.44
N GLY A 109 6.41 10.31 -32.35
CA GLY A 109 6.00 10.49 -33.74
C GLY A 109 5.54 9.16 -34.34
N GLY A 110 4.84 9.20 -35.47
CA GLY A 110 4.38 7.99 -36.16
C GLY A 110 2.93 8.02 -36.63
N HIS A 111 2.16 9.05 -36.26
CA HIS A 111 0.93 9.34 -37.00
C HIS A 111 1.32 10.22 -38.18
N GLU A 112 1.06 9.73 -39.39
CA GLU A 112 1.14 10.57 -40.58
C GLU A 112 0.23 11.77 -40.41
N HIS A 113 0.66 12.91 -40.94
CA HIS A 113 -0.20 14.06 -40.97
C HIS A 113 -1.34 13.77 -41.95
N ILE A 114 -2.60 13.95 -41.51
CA ILE A 114 -3.79 13.60 -42.31
C ILE A 114 -3.74 14.23 -43.72
N ALA A 115 -3.16 15.43 -43.83
CA ALA A 115 -3.01 16.14 -45.10
C ALA A 115 -1.64 16.00 -45.77
N ILE A 116 -0.64 15.38 -45.12
CA ILE A 116 0.71 15.21 -45.69
C ILE A 116 1.10 13.74 -45.53
N PRO A 117 0.66 12.89 -46.47
CA PRO A 117 1.05 11.48 -46.53
C PRO A 117 2.59 11.34 -46.67
N ASN A 118 3.14 10.35 -45.98
CA ASN A 118 4.56 10.05 -46.02
C ASN A 118 4.87 9.12 -47.19
N HIS A 119 5.28 9.67 -48.34
CA HIS A 119 5.52 8.91 -49.58
C HIS A 119 6.92 8.35 -49.87
N PRO A 120 7.96 8.40 -49.00
CA PRO A 120 9.29 7.95 -49.40
C PRO A 120 9.36 6.41 -49.49
N GLU A 121 9.09 5.86 -50.67
CA GLU A 121 9.53 4.53 -51.12
C GLU A 121 11.04 4.55 -51.44
N ARG A 122 11.87 5.02 -50.51
CA ARG A 122 13.32 5.08 -50.75
C ARG A 122 13.92 3.70 -50.57
N GLN A 123 14.17 3.02 -51.68
CA GLN A 123 15.11 1.89 -51.73
C GLN A 123 16.53 2.43 -51.53
N PHE A 124 16.98 2.47 -50.28
CA PHE A 124 18.39 2.73 -49.98
C PHE A 124 19.19 1.47 -50.34
N ALA A 125 19.60 1.34 -51.59
CA ALA A 125 20.60 0.36 -51.99
C ALA A 125 21.98 0.88 -51.54
N VAL A 126 22.50 0.33 -50.45
CA VAL A 126 23.89 0.54 -50.06
C VAL A 126 24.74 -0.26 -51.06
N THR A 127 25.62 0.42 -51.80
CA THR A 127 26.68 -0.25 -52.56
C THR A 127 27.96 -0.17 -51.73
N GLU A 128 28.60 -1.31 -51.47
CA GLU A 128 29.86 -1.44 -50.71
C GLU A 128 31.05 -0.76 -51.42
#